data_AF-A0A2D7ZFG4-F1
#
_entry.id   AF-A0A2D7ZFG4-F1
#
_cell.length_a   1.000
_cell.length_b   1.000
_cell.length_c   1.000
_cell.angle_alpha   90.00
_cell.angle_beta   90.00
_cell.angle_gamma   90.00
#
_symmetry.space_group_name_H-M   'P 1'
#
loop_
_entity.id
_entity.type
_entity.pdbx_description
1 polymer ?
#
loop_
_entity_poly.entity_id
_entity_poly.type
_entity_poly.pdbx_seq_one_letter_code
_entity_poly.pdbx_strand_id
1 'polypeptide(L)'
;MKQFWVIDFDSGGSATKSAYYAKNANIKCWEPWVYMQGSRSAYDYPATHDRVMKIMQFALDKSDELWGVLISGVDQWDNVATNCMRIADLGLSKDGIEAADNRGVGDNTRVQNQWDWAVRVTRFHQLTAMCRALVKRGVRVFWETHMKDVYKDGKVSQSDGAPAWEKSSAGYMFQILHCKRHDSRDEDGNVIGERYTAKFIKSKTDATLQGQEVTTLITEQGKPPKFMGLPELARLE
;
A
#
# COMPACT_ATOMS: atom_id res chain seq x y z
N MET A 1 18.46 19.32 -0.47
CA MET A 1 17.02 19.10 -0.23
C MET A 1 16.80 17.60 -0.14
N LYS A 2 16.02 17.12 0.84
CA LYS A 2 15.78 15.68 1.02
C LYS A 2 14.75 15.15 0.01
N GLN A 3 14.87 13.89 -0.39
CA GLN A 3 14.03 13.25 -1.40
C GLN A 3 12.82 12.52 -0.79
N PHE A 4 11.75 12.39 -1.57
CA PHE A 4 10.61 11.54 -1.29
C PHE A 4 10.57 10.39 -2.30
N TRP A 5 10.69 9.16 -1.83
CA TRP A 5 10.68 7.99 -2.70
C TRP A 5 9.34 7.29 -2.65
N VAL A 6 8.86 6.82 -3.79
CA VAL A 6 7.65 6.01 -3.91
C VAL A 6 8.05 4.65 -4.49
N ILE A 7 7.73 3.58 -3.77
CA ILE A 7 7.76 2.22 -4.30
C ILE A 7 6.36 1.96 -4.87
N ASP A 8 6.26 1.99 -6.21
CA ASP A 8 5.02 2.31 -6.90
C ASP A 8 4.39 1.07 -7.56
N PHE A 9 3.69 0.24 -6.79
CA PHE A 9 3.14 -1.03 -7.31
C PHE A 9 1.93 -0.85 -8.22
N ASP A 10 1.11 0.19 -8.02
CA ASP A 10 -0.15 0.42 -8.74
C ASP A 10 -0.08 1.59 -9.73
N SER A 11 1.11 2.18 -9.91
CA SER A 11 1.38 3.37 -10.74
C SER A 11 0.75 4.67 -10.25
N GLY A 12 0.08 4.70 -9.10
CA GLY A 12 -0.55 5.90 -8.55
C GLY A 12 0.47 7.01 -8.26
N GLY A 13 1.66 6.63 -7.78
CA GLY A 13 2.76 7.56 -7.53
C GLY A 13 3.29 8.21 -8.81
N SER A 14 3.56 7.41 -9.84
CA SER A 14 4.07 7.87 -11.14
C SER A 14 3.03 8.67 -11.92
N ALA A 15 1.75 8.28 -11.86
CA ALA A 15 0.66 9.06 -12.45
C ALA A 15 0.54 10.44 -11.79
N THR A 16 0.54 10.49 -10.45
CA THR A 16 0.49 11.75 -9.70
C THR A 16 1.71 12.63 -9.98
N LYS A 17 2.91 12.04 -9.98
CA LYS A 17 4.14 12.78 -10.29
C LYS A 17 4.11 13.34 -11.70
N SER A 18 3.73 12.55 -12.70
CA SER A 18 3.73 13.00 -14.10
C SER A 18 2.70 14.11 -14.35
N ALA A 19 1.52 14.03 -13.72
CA ALA A 19 0.47 15.04 -13.88
C ALA A 19 0.79 16.37 -13.17
N TYR A 20 1.29 16.32 -11.94
CA TYR A 20 1.35 17.51 -11.07
C TYR A 20 2.76 17.93 -10.66
N TYR A 21 3.75 17.03 -10.75
CA TYR A 21 5.11 17.25 -10.23
C TYR A 21 6.21 16.83 -11.22
N ALA A 22 5.94 16.92 -12.53
CA ALA A 22 6.81 16.37 -13.57
C ALA A 22 8.26 16.86 -13.49
N LYS A 23 8.47 18.13 -13.09
CA LYS A 23 9.78 18.76 -12.97
C LYS A 23 10.41 18.65 -11.57
N ASN A 24 9.72 18.03 -10.60
CA ASN A 24 10.25 17.90 -9.24
C ASN A 24 11.21 16.69 -9.16
N ALA A 25 12.52 16.99 -9.21
CA ALA A 25 13.58 16.00 -9.11
C ALA A 25 13.68 15.32 -7.73
N ASN A 26 13.07 15.91 -6.68
CA ASN A 26 13.13 15.35 -5.33
C ASN A 26 12.10 14.24 -5.10
N ILE A 27 11.14 14.02 -6.01
CA ILE A 27 10.21 12.89 -5.95
C ILE A 27 10.74 11.81 -6.88
N LYS A 28 10.99 10.61 -6.36
CA LYS A 28 11.47 9.47 -7.15
C LYS A 28 10.51 8.30 -7.03
N CYS A 29 9.85 7.96 -8.13
CA CYS A 29 9.05 6.75 -8.23
C CYS A 29 9.95 5.62 -8.73
N TRP A 30 9.97 4.52 -7.99
CA TRP A 30 10.69 3.31 -8.32
C TRP A 30 9.69 2.28 -8.80
N GLU A 31 9.92 1.75 -10.01
CA GLU A 31 9.23 0.59 -10.54
C GLU A 31 9.63 -0.66 -9.73
N PRO A 32 8.72 -1.24 -8.92
CA PRO A 32 9.03 -2.46 -8.18
C PRO A 32 9.01 -3.71 -9.06
N TRP A 33 8.21 -3.74 -10.12
CA TRP A 33 7.96 -4.94 -10.92
C TRP A 33 9.17 -5.32 -11.77
N VAL A 34 9.48 -6.62 -11.79
CA VAL A 34 10.39 -7.22 -12.76
C VAL A 34 9.55 -7.94 -13.81
N TYR A 35 9.63 -7.46 -15.05
CA TYR A 35 8.90 -8.04 -16.17
C TYR A 35 9.59 -9.29 -16.69
N MET A 36 8.80 -10.34 -16.94
CA MET A 36 9.30 -11.60 -17.49
C MET A 36 9.09 -11.64 -19.00
N GLN A 37 10.08 -12.12 -19.75
CA GLN A 37 9.95 -12.39 -21.19
C GLN A 37 9.70 -13.87 -21.43
N GLY A 38 8.87 -14.20 -22.44
CA GLY A 38 8.64 -15.58 -22.86
C GLY A 38 7.83 -16.45 -21.88
N SER A 39 7.14 -15.83 -20.92
CA SER A 39 6.29 -16.50 -19.92
C SER A 39 4.83 -16.15 -20.11
N ARG A 40 3.94 -16.95 -19.52
CA ARG A 40 2.50 -16.71 -19.50
C ARG A 40 2.12 -15.63 -18.46
N SER A 41 3.02 -15.34 -17.51
CA SER A 41 2.89 -14.25 -16.54
C SER A 41 3.65 -13.01 -17.02
N ALA A 42 3.10 -11.82 -16.78
CA ALA A 42 3.79 -10.56 -17.04
C ALA A 42 4.96 -10.31 -16.07
N TYR A 43 4.90 -10.87 -14.86
CA TYR A 43 5.82 -10.56 -13.77
C TYR A 43 6.58 -11.79 -13.28
N ASP A 44 7.86 -11.56 -12.96
CA ASP A 44 8.69 -12.44 -12.15
C ASP A 44 8.53 -12.04 -10.68
N TYR A 45 7.70 -12.78 -9.94
CA TYR A 45 7.39 -12.46 -8.54
C TYR A 45 8.61 -12.61 -7.61
N PRO A 46 9.41 -13.69 -7.67
CA PRO A 46 10.66 -13.77 -6.91
C PRO A 46 11.63 -12.62 -7.21
N ALA A 47 11.87 -12.30 -8.49
CA ALA A 47 12.76 -11.20 -8.85
C ALA A 47 12.20 -9.83 -8.45
N THR A 48 10.87 -9.65 -8.49
CA THR A 48 10.18 -8.46 -7.98
C THR A 48 10.38 -8.31 -6.47
N HIS A 49 10.23 -9.39 -5.70
CA HIS A 49 10.48 -9.38 -4.25
C HIS A 49 11.93 -8.96 -3.95
N ASP A 50 12.90 -9.59 -4.60
CA ASP A 50 14.32 -9.27 -4.43
C ASP A 50 14.64 -7.83 -4.83
N ARG A 51 14.03 -7.34 -5.91
CA ARG A 51 14.19 -5.95 -6.37
C ARG A 51 13.69 -4.97 -5.32
N VAL A 52 12.51 -5.21 -4.73
CA VAL A 52 11.96 -4.37 -3.65
C VAL A 52 12.90 -4.38 -2.44
N MET A 53 13.43 -5.55 -2.04
CA MET A 53 14.41 -5.62 -0.95
C MET A 53 15.67 -4.82 -1.26
N LYS A 54 16.22 -4.91 -2.47
CA LYS A 54 17.39 -4.12 -2.91
C LYS A 54 17.11 -2.63 -2.91
N ILE A 55 15.94 -2.19 -3.40
CA ILE A 55 15.55 -0.77 -3.37
C ILE A 55 15.47 -0.27 -1.92
N MET A 56 14.88 -1.06 -1.01
CA MET A 56 14.74 -0.68 0.40
C MET A 56 16.07 -0.72 1.17
N GLN A 57 16.98 -1.64 0.84
CA GLN A 57 18.36 -1.62 1.34
C GLN A 57 19.07 -0.35 0.89
N PHE A 58 18.96 -0.01 -0.39
CA PHE A 58 19.51 1.23 -0.92
C PHE A 58 18.90 2.48 -0.25
N ALA A 59 17.58 2.46 0.02
CA ALA A 59 16.92 3.53 0.77
C ALA A 59 17.47 3.67 2.20
N LEU A 60 17.78 2.56 2.87
CA LEU A 60 18.43 2.59 4.19
C LEU A 60 19.81 3.24 4.08
N ASP A 61 20.64 2.83 3.14
CA ASP A 61 21.98 3.41 2.94
C ASP A 61 21.92 4.90 2.61
N LYS A 62 20.81 5.35 2.02
CA LYS A 62 20.54 6.75 1.68
C LYS A 62 19.64 7.48 2.67
N SER A 63 19.43 6.97 3.88
CA SER A 63 18.43 7.52 4.82
C SER A 63 18.59 9.01 5.13
N ASP A 64 19.83 9.51 5.16
CA ASP A 64 20.10 10.93 5.46
C ASP A 64 19.64 11.87 4.32
N GLU A 65 19.56 11.33 3.10
CA GLU A 65 19.07 12.02 1.91
C GLU A 65 17.53 11.94 1.79
N LEU A 66 16.84 11.13 2.60
CA LEU A 66 15.41 10.88 2.49
C LEU A 66 14.59 11.67 3.50
N TRP A 67 13.56 12.36 3.01
CA TRP A 67 12.49 12.94 3.81
C TRP A 67 11.45 11.87 4.17
N GLY A 68 11.11 11.02 3.19
CA GLY A 68 10.15 9.95 3.37
C GLY A 68 10.14 8.92 2.25
N VAL A 69 9.48 7.80 2.53
CA VAL A 69 9.23 6.70 1.61
C VAL A 69 7.74 6.35 1.65
N LEU A 70 7.10 6.26 0.49
CA LEU A 70 5.75 5.72 0.33
C LEU A 70 5.83 4.34 -0.30
N ILE A 71 5.16 3.37 0.31
CA ILE A 71 4.82 2.09 -0.33
C ILE A 71 3.39 2.23 -0.84
N SER A 72 3.24 2.39 -2.16
CA SER A 72 1.95 2.56 -2.83
C SER A 72 1.46 1.20 -3.34
N GLY A 73 0.16 0.89 -3.18
CA GLY A 73 -0.40 -0.41 -3.53
C GLY A 73 0.11 -1.58 -2.66
N VAL A 74 0.06 -1.49 -1.34
CA VAL A 74 0.54 -2.55 -0.41
C VAL A 74 -0.19 -3.90 -0.61
N ASP A 75 -1.42 -3.90 -1.14
CA ASP A 75 -2.12 -5.12 -1.53
C ASP A 75 -1.38 -5.90 -2.62
N GLN A 76 -0.72 -5.20 -3.54
CA GLN A 76 0.10 -5.82 -4.57
C GLN A 76 1.40 -6.40 -3.99
N TRP A 77 1.97 -5.78 -2.96
CA TRP A 77 3.08 -6.38 -2.21
C TRP A 77 2.67 -7.69 -1.52
N ASP A 78 1.45 -7.73 -0.96
CA ASP A 78 0.89 -8.96 -0.39
C ASP A 78 0.68 -10.05 -1.45
N ASN A 79 0.27 -9.65 -2.65
CA ASN A 79 0.18 -10.54 -3.81
C ASN A 79 1.57 -11.08 -4.23
N VAL A 80 2.61 -10.22 -4.25
CA VAL A 80 3.99 -10.66 -4.50
C VAL A 80 4.45 -11.68 -3.48
N ALA A 81 4.25 -11.44 -2.18
CA ALA A 81 4.61 -12.37 -1.13
C ALA A 81 3.86 -13.71 -1.25
N THR A 82 2.58 -13.67 -1.65
CA THR A 82 1.77 -14.88 -1.88
C THR A 82 2.30 -15.71 -3.04
N ASN A 83 2.65 -15.08 -4.17
CA ASN A 83 3.20 -15.78 -5.34
C ASN A 83 4.60 -16.31 -5.08
N CYS A 84 5.46 -15.56 -4.38
CA CYS A 84 6.80 -16.05 -3.97
C CYS A 84 6.69 -17.34 -3.15
N MET A 85 5.78 -17.36 -2.17
CA MET A 85 5.53 -18.54 -1.35
C MET A 85 5.18 -19.76 -2.21
N ARG A 86 4.26 -19.61 -3.17
CA ARG A 86 3.80 -20.73 -4.01
C ARG A 86 4.85 -21.20 -5.02
N ILE A 87 5.55 -20.26 -5.64
CA ILE A 87 6.49 -20.54 -6.74
C ILE A 87 7.86 -20.97 -6.19
N ALA A 88 8.49 -20.11 -5.40
CA ALA A 88 9.89 -20.27 -5.01
C ALA A 88 10.07 -21.03 -3.69
N ASP A 89 9.18 -20.82 -2.72
CA ASP A 89 9.38 -21.38 -1.38
C ASP A 89 8.78 -22.80 -1.23
N LEU A 90 7.62 -23.05 -1.82
CA LEU A 90 6.92 -24.35 -1.74
C LEU A 90 7.01 -25.19 -3.02
N GLY A 91 7.43 -24.60 -4.15
CA GLY A 91 7.53 -25.30 -5.43
C GLY A 91 6.19 -25.83 -5.97
N LEU A 92 5.07 -25.23 -5.57
CA LEU A 92 3.71 -25.66 -5.93
C LEU A 92 3.24 -25.12 -7.28
N SER A 93 3.97 -24.18 -7.87
CA SER A 93 3.56 -23.49 -9.08
C SER A 93 4.77 -23.05 -9.90
N LYS A 94 4.68 -23.13 -11.23
CA LYS A 94 5.77 -22.71 -12.12
C LYS A 94 5.76 -21.22 -12.42
N ASP A 95 4.58 -20.61 -12.40
CA ASP A 95 4.38 -19.20 -12.73
C ASP A 95 3.22 -18.58 -11.93
N GLY A 96 2.98 -17.28 -12.16
CA GLY A 96 1.92 -16.52 -11.49
C GLY A 96 0.49 -16.94 -11.85
N ILE A 97 0.26 -17.50 -13.04
CA ILE A 97 -1.08 -17.98 -13.42
C ILE A 97 -1.39 -19.27 -12.67
N GLU A 98 -0.42 -20.18 -12.65
CA GLU A 98 -0.52 -21.44 -11.91
C GLU A 98 -0.66 -21.17 -10.41
N ALA A 99 0.11 -20.21 -9.90
CA ALA A 99 0.01 -19.74 -8.52
C ALA A 99 -1.32 -19.05 -8.21
N ALA A 100 -2.08 -18.55 -9.19
CA ALA A 100 -3.41 -18.00 -8.97
C ALA A 100 -4.51 -19.06 -8.92
N ASP A 101 -4.27 -20.29 -9.41
CA ASP A 101 -5.29 -21.35 -9.43
C ASP A 101 -5.44 -22.04 -8.06
N ASN A 102 -6.27 -21.43 -7.21
CA ASN A 102 -6.65 -21.98 -5.90
C ASN A 102 -7.47 -23.27 -5.97
N ARG A 103 -7.94 -23.69 -7.15
CA ARG A 103 -8.78 -24.89 -7.30
C ARG A 103 -7.94 -26.16 -7.32
N GLY A 104 -6.63 -26.08 -7.57
CA GLY A 104 -5.77 -27.28 -7.70
C GLY A 104 -6.22 -28.18 -8.85
N VAL A 105 -6.68 -27.60 -9.97
CA VAL A 105 -7.12 -28.38 -11.13
C VAL A 105 -5.89 -28.69 -11.99
N GLY A 106 -5.48 -29.97 -12.02
CA GLY A 106 -4.24 -30.48 -12.63
C GLY A 106 -3.34 -31.20 -11.61
N ASP A 107 -2.05 -31.41 -11.92
CA ASP A 107 -1.02 -31.94 -10.98
C ASP A 107 -0.67 -30.97 -9.83
N ASN A 108 -1.41 -29.86 -9.70
CA ASN A 108 -1.09 -28.78 -8.76
C ASN A 108 -1.50 -29.12 -7.35
N THR A 109 -0.50 -29.15 -6.46
CA THR A 109 -0.71 -29.39 -5.03
C THR A 109 -1.19 -28.09 -4.39
N ARG A 110 -2.39 -28.11 -3.80
CA ARG A 110 -2.90 -26.97 -3.01
C ARG A 110 -1.97 -26.69 -1.83
N VAL A 111 -1.96 -25.45 -1.35
CA VAL A 111 -1.39 -25.15 -0.02
C VAL A 111 -2.14 -26.00 1.01
N GLN A 112 -1.49 -27.03 1.53
CA GLN A 112 -2.15 -28.06 2.34
C GLN A 112 -2.26 -27.63 3.79
N ASN A 113 -1.28 -26.85 4.29
CA ASN A 113 -1.18 -26.58 5.71
C ASN A 113 -1.31 -25.10 6.04
N GLN A 114 -1.94 -24.82 7.18
CA GLN A 114 -2.10 -23.45 7.65
C GLN A 114 -0.75 -22.79 7.95
N TRP A 115 0.27 -23.55 8.37
CA TRP A 115 1.61 -23.04 8.65
C TRP A 115 2.37 -22.60 7.40
N ASP A 116 2.02 -23.09 6.22
CA ASP A 116 2.64 -22.64 4.96
C ASP A 116 2.40 -21.14 4.75
N TRP A 117 1.24 -20.62 5.20
CA TRP A 117 0.95 -19.19 5.17
C TRP A 117 1.89 -18.35 6.03
N ALA A 118 2.59 -18.93 7.01
CA ALA A 118 3.62 -18.23 7.78
C ALA A 118 4.82 -17.84 6.90
N VAL A 119 5.06 -18.55 5.78
CA VAL A 119 6.10 -18.20 4.80
C VAL A 119 5.73 -16.91 4.08
N ARG A 120 4.49 -16.77 3.58
CA ARG A 120 3.98 -15.50 3.03
C ARG A 120 4.10 -14.37 4.05
N VAL A 121 3.68 -14.61 5.29
CA VAL A 121 3.76 -13.59 6.37
C VAL A 121 5.21 -13.15 6.58
N THR A 122 6.15 -14.09 6.57
CA THR A 122 7.59 -13.81 6.66
C THR A 122 8.07 -12.97 5.48
N ARG A 123 7.74 -13.36 4.24
CA ARG A 123 8.07 -12.61 3.02
C ARG A 123 7.53 -11.18 3.05
N PHE A 124 6.28 -11.00 3.48
CA PHE A 124 5.64 -9.69 3.60
C PHE A 124 6.36 -8.80 4.62
N HIS A 125 6.67 -9.36 5.80
CA HIS A 125 7.27 -8.59 6.90
C HIS A 125 8.77 -8.30 6.74
N GLN A 126 9.44 -8.86 5.74
CA GLN A 126 10.76 -8.37 5.34
C GLN A 126 10.68 -6.89 4.94
N LEU A 127 9.66 -6.47 4.17
CA LEU A 127 9.45 -5.05 3.86
C LEU A 127 9.11 -4.24 5.12
N THR A 128 8.28 -4.78 6.02
CA THR A 128 7.96 -4.14 7.31
C THR A 128 9.22 -3.89 8.13
N ALA A 129 10.16 -4.84 8.19
CA ALA A 129 11.41 -4.69 8.92
C ALA A 129 12.25 -3.53 8.35
N MET A 130 12.38 -3.44 7.03
CA MET A 130 13.10 -2.34 6.37
C MET A 130 12.43 -0.98 6.61
N CYS A 131 11.10 -0.92 6.52
CA CYS A 131 10.33 0.28 6.83
C CYS A 131 10.57 0.75 8.27
N ARG A 132 10.57 -0.17 9.24
CA ARG A 132 10.86 0.17 10.64
C ARG A 132 12.30 0.63 10.85
N ALA A 133 13.25 0.06 10.13
CA ALA A 133 14.64 0.51 10.16
C ALA A 133 14.78 1.95 9.61
N LEU A 134 14.06 2.30 8.54
CA LEU A 134 13.99 3.68 8.02
C LEU A 134 13.39 4.66 9.03
N VAL A 135 12.28 4.28 9.68
CA VAL A 135 11.66 5.11 10.73
C VAL A 135 12.62 5.37 11.88
N LYS A 136 13.38 4.36 12.32
CA LYS A 136 14.43 4.54 13.35
C LYS A 136 15.53 5.51 12.94
N ARG A 137 15.76 5.70 11.64
CA ARG A 137 16.70 6.68 11.07
C ARG A 137 16.05 8.05 10.78
N GLY A 138 14.83 8.28 11.26
CA GLY A 138 14.13 9.56 11.11
C GLY A 138 13.44 9.76 9.75
N VAL A 139 13.36 8.72 8.91
CA VAL A 139 12.65 8.77 7.62
C VAL A 139 11.16 8.51 7.84
N ARG A 140 10.29 9.35 7.26
CA ARG A 140 8.83 9.15 7.33
C ARG A 140 8.43 8.03 6.39
N VAL A 141 7.75 7.00 6.88
CA VAL A 141 7.30 5.89 6.05
C VAL A 141 5.77 5.85 6.00
N PHE A 142 5.23 5.85 4.78
CA PHE A 142 3.80 5.81 4.50
C PHE A 142 3.47 4.53 3.76
N TRP A 143 2.36 3.91 4.15
CA TRP A 143 1.81 2.73 3.50
C TRP A 143 0.43 3.08 3.00
N GLU A 144 0.16 2.78 1.74
CA GLU A 144 -1.12 3.02 1.09
C GLU A 144 -1.68 1.69 0.58
N THR A 145 -2.97 1.47 0.82
CA THR A 145 -3.71 0.32 0.30
C THR A 145 -5.17 0.70 0.14
N HIS A 146 -5.87 -0.02 -0.74
CA HIS A 146 -7.32 0.05 -0.83
C HIS A 146 -8.00 -0.71 0.32
N MET A 147 -9.30 -0.44 0.51
CA MET A 147 -10.18 -1.19 1.40
C MET A 147 -10.86 -2.31 0.61
N LYS A 148 -10.90 -3.52 1.16
CA LYS A 148 -11.61 -4.67 0.58
C LYS A 148 -12.82 -5.04 1.42
N ASP A 149 -13.84 -5.56 0.75
CA ASP A 149 -15.01 -6.13 1.41
C ASP A 149 -14.61 -7.35 2.25
N VAL A 150 -15.23 -7.46 3.42
CA VAL A 150 -15.04 -8.61 4.31
C VAL A 150 -16.28 -9.47 4.23
N TYR A 151 -16.18 -10.67 3.65
CA TYR A 151 -17.33 -11.58 3.54
C TYR A 151 -17.37 -12.57 4.71
N LYS A 152 -18.56 -12.79 5.26
CA LYS A 152 -18.86 -13.88 6.19
C LYS A 152 -20.16 -14.53 5.73
N ASP A 153 -20.14 -15.85 5.55
CA ASP A 153 -21.31 -16.63 5.08
C ASP A 153 -21.92 -16.09 3.76
N GLY A 154 -21.05 -15.66 2.83
CA GLY A 154 -21.46 -15.11 1.53
C GLY A 154 -22.02 -13.69 1.56
N LYS A 155 -22.01 -13.01 2.73
CA LYS A 155 -22.50 -11.64 2.90
C LYS A 155 -21.38 -10.71 3.36
N VAL A 156 -21.43 -9.44 2.93
CA VAL A 156 -20.52 -8.41 3.47
C VAL A 156 -20.79 -8.25 4.96
N SER A 157 -19.76 -8.46 5.76
CA SER A 157 -19.79 -8.54 7.22
C SER A 157 -19.20 -7.31 7.90
N GLN A 158 -18.49 -6.45 7.16
CA GLN A 158 -18.01 -5.14 7.60
C GLN A 158 -18.30 -4.11 6.52
N SER A 159 -19.19 -3.16 6.83
CA SER A 159 -19.62 -2.11 5.89
C SER A 159 -18.53 -1.11 5.53
N ASP A 160 -17.54 -0.91 6.41
CA ASP A 160 -16.39 -0.04 6.18
C ASP A 160 -15.19 -0.76 5.51
N GLY A 161 -15.33 -2.07 5.25
CA GLY A 161 -14.25 -2.91 4.72
C GLY A 161 -13.08 -3.12 5.68
N ALA A 162 -12.04 -3.78 5.20
CA ALA A 162 -10.76 -3.92 5.88
C ALA A 162 -9.60 -3.53 4.94
N PRO A 163 -8.47 -3.03 5.44
CA PRO A 163 -7.32 -2.74 4.59
C PRO A 163 -6.83 -4.01 3.88
N ALA A 164 -6.53 -3.89 2.58
CA ALA A 164 -6.07 -4.99 1.75
C ALA A 164 -4.56 -5.27 1.95
N TRP A 165 -4.17 -5.76 3.13
CA TRP A 165 -2.78 -6.11 3.45
C TRP A 165 -2.68 -7.40 4.26
N GLU A 166 -1.46 -7.80 4.65
CA GLU A 166 -1.24 -8.87 5.62
C GLU A 166 -1.90 -8.50 6.97
N LYS A 167 -2.66 -9.43 7.56
CA LYS A 167 -3.57 -9.20 8.69
C LYS A 167 -2.88 -8.64 9.93
N SER A 168 -1.66 -9.06 10.23
CA SER A 168 -0.91 -8.61 11.42
C SER A 168 -0.20 -7.26 11.23
N SER A 169 -0.18 -6.72 10.00
CA SER A 169 0.38 -5.39 9.68
C SER A 169 -0.11 -4.27 10.61
N ALA A 170 -1.38 -4.31 11.01
CA ALA A 170 -1.97 -3.34 11.91
C ALA A 170 -1.20 -3.23 13.24
N GLY A 171 -0.59 -4.31 13.74
CA GLY A 171 0.22 -4.30 14.97
C GLY A 171 1.49 -3.45 14.85
N TYR A 172 2.08 -3.41 13.66
CA TYR A 172 3.34 -2.72 13.36
C TYR A 172 3.17 -1.23 13.05
N MET A 173 1.97 -0.79 12.67
CA MET A 173 1.71 0.62 12.38
C MET A 173 1.54 1.45 13.65
N PHE A 174 2.10 2.66 13.67
CA PHE A 174 1.86 3.61 14.76
C PHE A 174 0.56 4.40 14.55
N GLN A 175 0.23 4.67 13.29
CA GLN A 175 -0.93 5.44 12.90
C GLN A 175 -1.60 4.77 11.70
N ILE A 176 -2.93 4.80 11.66
CA ILE A 176 -3.74 4.29 10.56
C ILE A 176 -4.84 5.32 10.29
N LEU A 177 -4.90 5.79 9.05
CA LEU A 177 -5.91 6.73 8.57
C LEU A 177 -6.80 6.04 7.56
N HIS A 178 -8.11 6.20 7.71
CA HIS A 178 -9.08 5.80 6.68
C HIS A 178 -9.53 7.04 5.93
N CYS A 179 -9.21 7.10 4.64
CA CYS A 179 -9.60 8.19 3.77
C CYS A 179 -10.95 7.89 3.10
N LYS A 180 -11.90 8.83 3.12
CA LYS A 180 -13.23 8.69 2.52
C LYS A 180 -13.58 9.90 1.66
N ARG A 181 -14.29 9.67 0.55
CA ARG A 181 -14.92 10.71 -0.28
C ARG A 181 -16.41 10.79 0.05
N HIS A 182 -16.91 12.01 0.19
CA HIS A 182 -18.33 12.31 0.35
C HIS A 182 -18.76 13.27 -0.74
N ASP A 183 -19.73 12.87 -1.56
CA ASP A 183 -20.21 13.68 -2.68
C ASP A 183 -21.41 14.52 -2.24
N SER A 184 -21.41 15.81 -2.59
CA SER A 184 -22.57 16.70 -2.47
C SER A 184 -23.24 16.79 -3.84
N ARG A 185 -24.58 16.69 -3.86
CA ARG A 185 -25.37 16.61 -5.09
C ARG A 185 -26.41 17.72 -5.16
N ASP A 186 -26.72 18.18 -6.37
CA ASP A 186 -27.86 19.06 -6.63
C ASP A 186 -29.18 18.29 -6.66
N GLU A 187 -30.28 19.00 -6.93
CA GLU A 187 -31.64 18.44 -7.01
C GLU A 187 -31.80 17.41 -8.14
N ASP A 188 -30.97 17.52 -9.19
CA ASP A 188 -30.94 16.58 -10.33
C ASP A 188 -30.02 15.38 -10.08
N GLY A 189 -29.35 15.34 -8.93
CA GLY A 189 -28.44 14.26 -8.53
C GLY A 189 -27.02 14.38 -9.08
N ASN A 190 -26.67 15.48 -9.75
CA ASN A 190 -25.31 15.73 -10.24
C ASN A 190 -24.38 16.11 -9.09
N VAL A 191 -23.13 15.66 -9.15
CA VAL A 191 -22.13 16.00 -8.13
C VAL A 191 -21.69 17.45 -8.33
N ILE A 192 -21.99 18.30 -7.34
CA ILE A 192 -21.62 19.73 -7.32
C ILE A 192 -20.41 20.02 -6.43
N GLY A 193 -20.00 19.04 -5.62
CA GLY A 193 -18.77 19.13 -4.83
C GLY A 193 -18.42 17.80 -4.18
N GLU A 194 -17.14 17.63 -3.84
CA GLU A 194 -16.64 16.45 -3.15
C GLU A 194 -15.86 16.90 -1.91
N ARG A 195 -16.08 16.19 -0.81
CA ARG A 195 -15.39 16.38 0.45
C ARG A 195 -14.61 15.12 0.78
N TYR A 196 -13.29 15.25 0.85
CA TYR A 196 -12.39 14.17 1.24
C TYR A 196 -12.05 14.32 2.71
N THR A 197 -12.15 13.22 3.45
CA THR A 197 -11.94 13.15 4.89
C THR A 197 -10.93 12.08 5.24
N ALA A 198 -10.24 12.22 6.37
CA ALA A 198 -9.37 11.21 6.93
C ALA A 198 -9.77 10.97 8.39
N LYS A 199 -10.09 9.72 8.72
CA LYS A 199 -10.40 9.27 10.07
C LYS A 199 -9.21 8.55 10.69
N PHE A 200 -8.81 8.96 11.89
CA PHE A 200 -7.73 8.35 12.64
C PHE A 200 -8.21 7.07 13.33
N ILE A 201 -8.06 5.92 12.67
CA ILE A 201 -8.46 4.62 13.25
C ILE A 201 -7.49 4.18 14.34
N LYS A 202 -6.22 4.54 14.19
CA LYS A 202 -5.17 4.27 15.15
C LYS A 202 -4.25 5.47 15.22
N SER A 203 -3.89 5.89 16.44
CA SER A 203 -2.88 6.92 16.65
C SER A 203 -2.14 6.65 17.97
N LYS A 204 -1.00 5.97 17.90
CA LYS A 204 -0.18 5.63 19.08
C LYS A 204 0.60 6.82 19.63
N THR A 205 0.94 7.78 18.78
CA THR A 205 1.75 8.95 19.15
C THR A 205 0.91 10.07 19.76
N ASP A 206 -0.38 10.12 19.43
CA ASP A 206 -1.35 11.04 20.03
C ASP A 206 -2.71 10.35 20.12
N ALA A 207 -3.09 9.93 21.32
CA ALA A 207 -4.34 9.24 21.58
C ALA A 207 -5.57 10.13 21.38
N THR A 208 -5.42 11.46 21.45
CA THR A 208 -6.54 12.41 21.31
C THR A 208 -7.09 12.46 19.89
N LEU A 209 -6.25 12.10 18.91
CA LEU A 209 -6.66 12.00 17.52
C LEU A 209 -7.46 10.74 17.23
N GLN A 210 -7.33 9.67 18.04
CA GLN A 210 -7.97 8.40 17.72
C GLN A 210 -9.50 8.53 17.71
N GLY A 211 -10.12 8.13 16.60
CA GLY A 211 -11.55 8.25 16.35
C GLY A 211 -11.98 9.56 15.69
N GLN A 212 -11.13 10.59 15.69
CA GLN A 212 -11.41 11.87 15.04
C GLN A 212 -11.42 11.72 13.52
N GLU A 213 -12.26 12.52 12.86
CA GLU A 213 -12.32 12.64 11.41
C GLU A 213 -12.14 14.10 11.02
N VAL A 214 -11.23 14.34 10.08
CA VAL A 214 -10.88 15.68 9.61
C VAL A 214 -11.05 15.77 8.11
N THR A 215 -11.39 16.96 7.61
CA THR A 215 -11.49 17.19 6.16
C THR A 215 -10.12 17.54 5.60
N THR A 216 -9.68 16.83 4.56
CA THR A 216 -8.34 16.99 3.97
C THR A 216 -8.37 17.76 2.65
N LEU A 217 -9.45 17.64 1.89
CA LEU A 217 -9.63 18.31 0.60
C LEU A 217 -11.12 18.57 0.35
N ILE A 218 -11.43 19.74 -0.19
CA ILE A 218 -12.75 20.08 -0.74
C ILE A 218 -12.57 20.48 -2.20
N THR A 219 -13.37 19.88 -3.08
CA THR A 219 -13.54 20.29 -4.48
C THR A 219 -14.99 20.76 -4.66
N GLU A 220 -15.18 21.86 -5.35
CA GLU A 220 -16.51 22.41 -5.65
C GLU A 220 -16.53 22.81 -7.13
N GLN A 221 -17.65 22.59 -7.80
CA GLN A 221 -17.77 22.92 -9.21
C GLN A 221 -17.52 24.43 -9.43
N GLY A 222 -16.65 24.75 -10.40
CA GLY A 222 -16.31 26.13 -10.74
C GLY A 222 -15.41 26.86 -9.73
N LYS A 223 -14.94 26.18 -8.67
CA LYS A 223 -14.03 26.77 -7.67
C LYS A 223 -12.69 26.02 -7.63
N PRO A 224 -11.60 26.69 -7.26
CA PRO A 224 -10.33 26.03 -7.03
C PRO A 224 -10.42 25.05 -5.84
N PRO A 225 -9.70 23.92 -5.88
CA PRO A 225 -9.66 22.96 -4.78
C PRO A 225 -9.05 23.59 -3.52
N LYS A 226 -9.61 23.25 -2.36
CA LYS A 226 -9.12 23.68 -1.04
C LYS A 226 -8.47 22.50 -0.32
N PHE A 227 -7.15 22.42 -0.40
CA PHE A 227 -6.37 21.41 0.33
C PHE A 227 -6.07 21.91 1.75
N MET A 228 -6.58 21.18 2.74
CA MET A 228 -6.36 21.47 4.16
C MET A 228 -5.27 20.57 4.77
N GLY A 229 -5.00 19.42 4.16
CA GLY A 229 -4.00 18.48 4.65
C GLY A 229 -4.38 17.86 5.99
N LEU A 230 -3.38 17.58 6.82
CA LEU A 230 -3.52 16.99 8.16
C LEU A 230 -2.62 17.77 9.14
N PRO A 231 -3.00 19.01 9.50
CA PRO A 231 -2.18 19.87 10.36
C PRO A 231 -1.95 19.27 11.77
N GLU A 232 -2.82 18.37 12.21
CA GLU A 232 -2.70 17.66 13.49
C GLU A 232 -1.43 16.80 13.54
N LEU A 233 -0.93 16.35 12.39
CA LEU A 233 0.33 15.59 12.31
C LEU A 233 1.58 16.48 12.46
N ALA A 234 1.42 17.81 12.41
CA ALA A 234 2.50 18.77 12.55
C ALA A 234 2.65 19.32 13.98
N ARG A 235 1.74 18.99 14.91
CA ARG A 235 1.68 19.56 16.28
C ARG A 235 2.78 19.08 17.25
N LEU A 236 3.84 18.46 16.75
CA LEU A 236 5.03 18.15 17.57
C LEU A 236 6.05 19.27 17.35
N GLU A 237 5.78 20.44 17.93
CA GLU A 237 6.80 21.47 18.20
C GLU A 237 7.38 21.26 19.60
#